data_AF-A0A6C0LF52-F1
#
_entry.id   AF-A0A6C0LF52-F1
#
_cell.length_a   1.000
_cell.length_b   1.000
_cell.length_c   1.000
_cell.angle_alpha   90.00
_cell.angle_beta   90.00
_cell.angle_gamma   90.00
#
_symmetry.space_group_name_H-M   'P 1'
#
loop_
_entity.id
_entity.type
_entity.pdbx_description
1 polymer ?
#
loop_
_entity_poly.entity_id
_entity_poly.type
_entity_poly.pdbx_seq_one_letter_code
_entity_poly.pdbx_strand_id
1 'polypeptide(L)'
;MDATIDKCIWNSTHFDIANVAHKYLQDKHRYVNNKWEYLNTTAGTTGAEGAAGAWEHDANSEQLIYSIRTIVCRAFTNRALYWADTIEDERYPDREMISSKLLSISSKLKEKKYICALIKECKQFLIYENDL
;
A
#
# COMPACT_ATOMS: atom_id res chain seq x y z
N MET A 1 11.57 2.36 -2.54
CA MET A 1 10.41 1.87 -1.76
C MET A 1 10.69 1.96 -0.26
N ASP A 2 11.84 1.45 0.18
CA ASP A 2 12.22 1.37 1.61
C ASP A 2 12.28 2.73 2.31
N ALA A 3 12.81 3.77 1.64
CA ALA A 3 12.85 5.13 2.18
C ALA A 3 11.46 5.73 2.49
N THR A 4 10.39 5.28 1.82
CA THR A 4 9.02 5.74 2.11
C THR A 4 8.45 5.04 3.33
N ILE A 5 8.73 3.74 3.51
CA ILE A 5 8.32 2.99 4.71
C ILE A 5 9.10 3.49 5.93
N ASP A 6 10.39 3.80 5.77
CA ASP A 6 11.21 4.29 6.88
C ASP A 6 10.75 5.66 7.39
N LYS A 7 10.09 6.48 6.56
CA LYS A 7 9.43 7.71 7.06
C LYS A 7 8.35 7.40 8.09
N CYS A 8 7.70 6.23 7.98
CA CYS A 8 6.70 5.79 8.94
C CYS A 8 7.26 5.41 10.31
N ILE A 9 8.59 5.32 10.46
CA ILE A 9 9.27 5.16 11.75
C ILE A 9 9.12 6.42 12.61
N TRP A 10 9.18 7.58 11.96
CA TRP A 10 9.10 8.90 12.57
C TRP A 10 7.65 9.39 12.63
N ASN A 11 6.91 9.26 11.53
CA ASN A 11 5.53 9.69 11.41
C ASN A 11 4.64 8.59 10.83
N SER A 12 3.78 8.00 11.65
CA SER A 12 2.86 6.93 11.25
C SER A 12 1.42 7.42 11.08
N THR A 13 1.24 8.63 10.54
CA THR A 13 -0.12 9.17 10.32
C THR A 13 -0.81 8.39 9.20
N HIS A 14 -2.14 8.54 9.08
CA HIS A 14 -2.85 7.95 7.93
C HIS A 14 -2.33 8.49 6.59
N PHE A 15 -1.90 9.75 6.54
CA PHE A 15 -1.32 10.35 5.33
C PHE A 15 0.00 9.66 4.93
N ASP A 16 0.92 9.47 5.88
CA ASP A 16 2.21 8.83 5.61
C ASP A 16 2.02 7.40 5.12
N ILE A 17 1.12 6.65 5.77
CA ILE A 17 0.82 5.27 5.42
C ILE A 17 0.05 5.19 4.08
N ALA A 18 -0.78 6.17 3.76
CA ALA A 18 -1.46 6.25 2.47
C ALA A 18 -0.49 6.54 1.33
N ASN A 19 0.53 7.37 1.56
CA ASN A 19 1.61 7.59 0.59
C ASN A 19 2.42 6.30 0.35
N VAL A 20 2.70 5.52 1.41
CA VAL A 20 3.27 4.17 1.23
C VAL A 20 2.34 3.31 0.38
N ALA A 21 1.05 3.25 0.70
CA ALA A 21 0.08 2.47 -0.07
C ALA A 21 0.07 2.87 -1.55
N HIS A 22 0.07 4.16 -1.86
CA HIS A 22 0.19 4.67 -3.22
C HIS A 22 1.43 4.11 -3.95
N LYS A 23 2.61 4.14 -3.33
CA LYS A 23 3.84 3.62 -3.97
C LYS A 23 3.78 2.13 -4.31
N TYR A 24 2.98 1.33 -3.58
CA TYR A 24 2.81 -0.09 -3.87
C TYR A 24 1.62 -0.39 -4.80
N LEU A 25 0.67 0.53 -4.91
CA LEU A 25 -0.64 0.26 -5.52
C LEU A 25 -0.97 1.17 -6.71
N GLN A 26 -0.16 2.19 -7.04
CA GLN A 26 -0.42 3.15 -8.12
C GLN A 26 -0.67 2.49 -9.48
N ASP A 27 -0.03 1.35 -9.76
CA ASP A 27 -0.18 0.62 -11.03
C ASP A 27 -1.29 -0.46 -10.97
N LYS A 28 -2.04 -0.52 -9.86
CA LYS A 28 -3.02 -1.57 -9.57
C LYS A 28 -4.39 -1.02 -9.21
N HIS A 29 -4.44 0.19 -8.67
CA HIS A 29 -5.65 0.85 -8.18
C HIS A 29 -5.66 2.30 -8.60
N ARG A 30 -6.83 2.82 -8.94
CA ARG A 30 -7.03 4.24 -9.25
C ARG A 30 -8.39 4.72 -8.81
N TYR A 31 -8.51 6.02 -8.61
CA TYR A 31 -9.74 6.71 -8.28
C TYR A 31 -10.15 7.61 -9.44
N VAL A 32 -11.25 7.26 -10.11
CA VAL A 32 -11.72 7.91 -11.34
C VAL A 32 -13.22 8.18 -11.22
N ASN A 33 -13.66 9.38 -11.59
CA ASN A 33 -15.09 9.75 -11.60
C ASN A 33 -15.82 9.40 -10.29
N ASN A 34 -15.19 9.73 -9.16
CA ASN A 34 -15.66 9.44 -7.80
C ASN A 34 -15.77 7.94 -7.43
N LYS A 35 -15.21 7.04 -8.24
CA LYS A 35 -15.23 5.59 -8.04
C LYS A 35 -13.83 5.01 -7.95
N TRP A 36 -13.70 3.93 -7.19
CA TRP A 36 -12.49 3.12 -7.18
C TRP A 36 -12.52 2.12 -8.33
N GLU A 37 -11.36 1.92 -8.94
CA GLU A 37 -11.12 0.91 -9.95
C GLU A 37 -9.82 0.15 -9.64
N TYR A 38 -9.78 -1.11 -10.04
CA TYR A 38 -8.59 -1.96 -9.93
C TYR A 38 -8.25 -2.56 -11.30
N LEU A 39 -6.96 -2.82 -11.53
CA LEU A 39 -6.49 -3.42 -12.77
C LEU A 39 -6.65 -4.94 -12.71
N ASN A 40 -7.60 -5.50 -13.44
CA ASN A 40 -7.76 -6.94 -13.59
C ASN A 40 -6.78 -7.47 -14.65
N THR A 41 -5.69 -8.08 -14.19
CA THR A 41 -4.66 -8.69 -15.05
C THR A 41 -5.00 -10.12 -15.47
N THR A 42 -6.08 -10.71 -14.93
CA THR A 42 -6.51 -12.09 -15.24
C THR A 42 -7.09 -12.20 -16.66
N ALA A 43 -7.50 -11.08 -17.26
CA ALA A 43 -7.95 -11.04 -18.65
C ALA A 43 -6.86 -11.43 -19.68
N GLY A 44 -5.58 -11.52 -19.27
CA GLY A 44 -4.46 -11.89 -20.13
C GLY A 44 -4.01 -13.34 -20.13
N THR A 45 -4.71 -14.24 -19.43
CA THR A 45 -4.30 -15.67 -19.37
C THR A 45 -4.81 -16.54 -20.51
N THR A 46 -5.57 -15.99 -21.47
CA THR A 46 -5.90 -16.69 -22.72
C THR A 46 -4.89 -16.35 -23.81
N GLY A 47 -3.66 -16.88 -23.71
CA GLY A 47 -2.75 -17.18 -24.82
C GLY A 47 -2.38 -16.11 -25.85
N ALA A 48 -2.74 -14.83 -25.66
CA ALA A 48 -2.43 -13.75 -26.58
C ALA A 48 -1.35 -12.85 -25.97
N GLU A 49 -0.16 -12.87 -26.55
CA GLU A 49 0.84 -11.81 -26.36
C GLU A 49 0.16 -10.44 -26.59
N GLY A 50 0.09 -9.61 -25.55
CA GLY A 50 -0.49 -8.26 -25.64
C GLY A 50 -1.84 -8.04 -24.96
N ALA A 51 -2.36 -8.99 -24.17
CA ALA A 51 -3.59 -8.75 -23.40
C ALA A 51 -3.36 -7.70 -22.29
N ALA A 52 -3.69 -6.44 -22.59
CA ALA A 52 -3.70 -5.35 -21.63
C ALA A 52 -4.75 -5.63 -20.53
N GLY A 53 -4.37 -5.47 -19.26
CA GLY A 53 -5.31 -5.58 -18.15
C GLY A 53 -6.45 -4.57 -18.29
N ALA A 54 -7.65 -4.96 -17.88
CA ALA A 54 -8.83 -4.09 -17.91
C ALA A 54 -9.01 -3.43 -16.54
N TRP A 55 -9.35 -2.15 -16.53
CA TRP A 55 -9.76 -1.46 -15.31
C TRP A 55 -11.22 -1.77 -15.01
N GLU A 56 -11.48 -2.30 -13.82
CA GLU A 56 -12.81 -2.70 -13.38
C GLU A 56 -13.23 -1.93 -12.13
N HIS A 57 -14.54 -1.69 -12.00
CA HIS A 57 -15.10 -1.02 -10.83
C HIS A 57 -14.90 -1.85 -9.56
N ASP A 58 -14.23 -1.26 -8.56
CA ASP A 58 -14.05 -1.85 -7.23
C ASP A 58 -15.22 -1.46 -6.31
N ALA A 59 -16.33 -2.20 -6.45
CA ALA A 59 -17.51 -2.01 -5.62
C ALA A 59 -17.14 -2.17 -4.13
N ASN A 60 -17.53 -1.20 -3.31
CA ASN A 60 -17.20 -1.14 -1.87
C ASN A 60 -15.70 -1.18 -1.54
N SER A 61 -14.83 -0.94 -2.53
CA SER A 61 -13.36 -0.93 -2.35
C SER A 61 -12.78 -2.26 -1.86
N GLU A 62 -13.41 -3.40 -2.19
CA GLU A 62 -13.02 -4.71 -1.70
C GLU A 62 -11.62 -5.13 -2.20
N GLN A 63 -11.30 -4.85 -3.46
CA GLN A 63 -9.99 -5.15 -4.03
C GLN A 63 -8.89 -4.26 -3.47
N LEU A 64 -9.19 -2.98 -3.24
CA LEU A 64 -8.27 -2.06 -2.57
C LEU A 64 -8.03 -2.48 -1.12
N ILE A 65 -9.08 -2.85 -0.38
CA ILE A 65 -8.96 -3.39 0.99
C ILE A 65 -8.07 -4.64 0.99
N TYR A 66 -8.31 -5.57 0.07
CA TYR A 66 -7.53 -6.79 -0.06
C TYR A 66 -6.06 -6.49 -0.36
N SER A 67 -5.79 -5.58 -1.29
CA SER A 67 -4.43 -5.18 -1.68
C SER A 67 -3.68 -4.49 -0.55
N ILE A 68 -4.34 -3.65 0.23
CA ILE A 68 -3.75 -3.05 1.44
C ILE A 68 -3.41 -4.13 2.47
N ARG A 69 -4.33 -5.07 2.73
CA ARG A 69 -4.13 -6.17 3.68
C ARG A 69 -3.03 -7.13 3.30
N THR A 70 -2.76 -7.27 2.01
CA THR A 70 -1.79 -8.25 1.50
C THR A 70 -0.49 -7.57 1.14
N ILE A 71 -0.48 -6.71 0.13
CA ILE A 71 0.72 -6.10 -0.46
C ILE A 71 1.35 -5.10 0.53
N VAL A 72 0.56 -4.12 0.98
CA VAL A 72 1.08 -3.03 1.84
C VAL A 72 1.44 -3.57 3.21
N CYS A 73 0.58 -4.41 3.81
CA CYS A 73 0.87 -5.08 5.07
C CYS A 73 2.17 -5.90 5.01
N ARG A 74 2.38 -6.68 3.94
CA ARG A 74 3.59 -7.47 3.74
C ARG A 74 4.82 -6.57 3.59
N ALA A 75 4.70 -5.43 2.92
CA ALA A 75 5.80 -4.48 2.80
C ALA A 75 6.26 -3.96 4.17
N PHE A 76 5.32 -3.57 5.04
CA PHE A 76 5.64 -3.17 6.43
C PHE A 76 6.24 -4.32 7.24
N THR A 77 5.69 -5.54 7.11
CA THR A 77 6.22 -6.73 7.81
C THR A 77 7.66 -7.03 7.38
N ASN A 78 7.92 -7.07 6.07
CA ASN A 78 9.25 -7.34 5.54
C ASN A 78 10.25 -6.27 5.96
N ARG A 79 9.83 -4.99 5.98
CA ARG A 79 10.71 -3.90 6.43
C ARG A 79 10.99 -3.97 7.93
N ALA A 80 10.03 -4.41 8.73
CA ALA A 80 10.26 -4.65 10.15
C ALA A 80 11.27 -5.78 10.39
N LEU A 81 11.14 -6.89 9.66
CA LEU A 81 12.07 -8.02 9.72
C LEU A 81 13.49 -7.58 9.33
N TYR A 82 13.63 -6.80 8.25
CA TYR A 82 14.91 -6.22 7.86
C TYR A 82 15.57 -5.47 9.03
N TRP A 83 14.81 -4.64 9.75
CA TRP A 83 15.37 -3.88 10.87
C TRP A 83 15.69 -4.76 12.08
N ALA A 84 14.92 -5.84 12.31
CA ALA A 84 15.23 -6.82 13.35
C ALA A 84 16.54 -7.59 13.06
N ASP A 85 16.81 -7.91 11.80
CA ASP A 85 17.97 -8.70 11.38
C ASP A 85 19.22 -7.85 11.10
N THR A 86 19.09 -6.52 11.04
CA THR A 86 20.21 -5.61 10.78
C THR A 86 21.16 -5.59 11.98
N ILE A 87 22.45 -5.85 11.78
CA ILE A 87 23.46 -6.00 12.86
C ILE A 87 24.10 -4.67 13.27
N GLU A 88 24.28 -3.71 12.35
CA GLU A 88 24.79 -2.36 12.62
C GLU A 88 24.17 -1.34 11.64
N ASP A 89 23.61 -0.24 12.15
CA ASP A 89 23.27 0.98 11.38
C ASP A 89 23.47 2.20 12.28
N GLU A 90 24.43 3.06 11.95
CA GLU A 90 24.81 4.24 12.75
C GLU A 90 23.69 5.29 12.84
N ARG A 91 22.75 5.31 11.88
CA ARG A 91 21.65 6.30 11.84
C ARG A 91 20.51 5.92 12.77
N TYR A 92 20.41 4.64 13.12
CA TYR A 92 19.27 4.05 13.81
C TYR A 92 19.76 3.08 14.88
N PRO A 93 20.17 3.57 16.05
CA PRO A 93 20.72 2.71 17.09
C PRO A 93 19.67 1.75 17.68
N ASP A 94 18.41 2.18 17.79
CA ASP A 94 17.32 1.41 18.37
C ASP A 94 16.44 0.73 17.31
N ARG A 95 16.97 -0.37 16.79
CA ARG A 95 16.36 -1.16 15.72
C ARG A 95 15.15 -1.98 16.18
N GLU A 96 15.16 -2.42 17.43
CA GLU A 96 14.05 -3.15 18.02
C GLU A 96 12.80 -2.27 18.12
N MET A 97 12.96 -1.00 18.53
CA MET A 97 11.88 -0.02 18.50
C MET A 97 11.37 0.20 17.06
N ILE A 98 12.27 0.31 16.08
CA ILE A 98 11.89 0.50 14.67
C ILE A 98 11.06 -0.67 14.16
N SER A 99 11.57 -1.90 14.35
CA SER A 99 10.87 -3.12 13.96
C SER A 99 9.48 -3.18 14.61
N SER A 100 9.40 -2.92 15.92
CA SER A 100 8.14 -2.90 16.67
C SER A 100 7.14 -1.87 16.15
N LYS A 101 7.60 -0.65 15.82
CA LYS A 101 6.74 0.40 15.22
C LYS A 101 6.18 -0.04 13.87
N LEU A 102 7.01 -0.59 12.99
CA LEU A 102 6.59 -1.04 11.67
C LEU A 102 5.63 -2.25 11.77
N LEU A 103 5.86 -3.18 12.70
CA LEU A 103 4.94 -4.28 13.00
C LEU A 103 3.59 -3.78 13.54
N SER A 104 3.59 -2.74 14.38
CA SER A 104 2.36 -2.13 14.87
C SER A 104 1.51 -1.57 13.72
N ILE A 105 2.13 -0.90 12.76
CA ILE A 105 1.44 -0.43 11.54
C ILE A 105 0.90 -1.64 10.76
N SER A 106 1.73 -2.65 10.53
CA SER A 106 1.31 -3.88 9.85
C SER A 106 0.11 -4.55 10.52
N SER A 107 0.04 -4.55 11.85
CA SER A 107 -1.10 -5.10 12.60
C SER A 107 -2.38 -4.31 12.33
N LYS A 108 -2.32 -2.97 12.37
CA LYS A 108 -3.46 -2.09 12.07
C LYS A 108 -3.99 -2.29 10.65
N LEU A 109 -3.11 -2.58 9.69
CA LEU A 109 -3.48 -2.89 8.30
C LEU A 109 -4.25 -4.21 8.13
N LYS A 110 -4.45 -5.00 9.20
CA LYS A 110 -5.35 -6.17 9.19
C LYS A 110 -6.79 -5.77 9.58
N GLU A 111 -6.97 -4.66 10.26
CA GLU A 111 -8.26 -4.20 10.79
C GLU A 111 -9.07 -3.45 9.72
N LYS A 112 -10.26 -3.96 9.37
CA LYS A 112 -11.11 -3.36 8.31
C LYS A 112 -11.41 -1.88 8.58
N LYS A 113 -11.73 -1.54 9.83
CA LYS A 113 -12.06 -0.17 10.25
C LYS A 113 -10.91 0.81 9.98
N TYR A 114 -9.68 0.40 10.31
CA TYR A 114 -8.49 1.21 10.05
C TYR A 114 -8.28 1.42 8.56
N ILE A 115 -8.37 0.35 7.76
CA ILE A 115 -8.23 0.44 6.29
C ILE A 115 -9.27 1.36 5.68
N CYS A 116 -10.53 1.32 6.14
CA CYS A 116 -11.55 2.23 5.63
C CYS A 116 -11.21 3.71 5.88
N ALA A 117 -10.54 4.03 6.99
CA ALA A 117 -10.04 5.38 7.22
C ALA A 117 -8.87 5.71 6.29
N LEU A 118 -7.92 4.77 6.15
CA LEU A 118 -6.77 4.91 5.27
C LEU A 118 -7.16 5.13 3.80
N ILE A 119 -8.18 4.42 3.29
CA ILE A 119 -8.66 4.55 1.90
C ILE A 119 -9.11 5.98 1.59
N LYS A 120 -9.65 6.70 2.58
CA LYS A 120 -10.03 8.12 2.38
C LYS A 120 -8.81 8.97 2.09
N GLU A 121 -7.70 8.74 2.79
CA GLU A 121 -6.42 9.41 2.53
C GLU A 121 -5.77 8.95 1.23
N CYS A 122 -5.94 7.68 0.84
CA CYS A 122 -5.40 7.16 -0.42
C CYS A 122 -5.98 7.86 -1.65
N LYS A 123 -7.20 8.43 -1.56
CA LYS A 123 -7.83 9.12 -2.69
C LYS A 123 -6.91 10.17 -3.30
N GLN A 124 -6.32 11.04 -2.48
CA GLN A 124 -5.49 12.15 -2.96
C GLN A 124 -4.25 11.70 -3.75
N PHE A 125 -3.80 10.46 -3.54
CA PHE A 125 -2.61 9.91 -4.20
C PHE A 125 -2.94 9.01 -5.39
N LEU A 126 -4.17 8.52 -5.48
CA LEU A 126 -4.62 7.59 -6.51
C LEU A 126 -5.66 8.22 -7.45
N ILE A 127 -5.94 9.51 -7.31
CA ILE A 127 -6.72 10.26 -8.30
C ILE A 127 -6.05 10.11 -9.66
N TYR A 128 -6.85 9.69 -10.62
CA TYR A 128 -6.46 9.66 -12.02
C TYR A 128 -7.37 10.63 -12.76
N GLU A 129 -6.80 11.75 -13.17
CA GLU A 129 -7.43 12.73 -14.03
C GLU A 129 -7.17 12.30 -15.48
N ASN A 130 -8.23 12.02 -16.23
CA ASN A 130 -8.10 11.95 -17.68
C ASN A 130 -7.89 13.39 -18.15
N ASP A 131 -6.65 13.73 -18.50
CA ASP A 131 -6.42 14.89 -19.36
C ASP A 131 -7.24 14.66 -20.64
N LEU A 132 -8.24 15.54 -20.83
CA LEU A 132 -9.10 15.62 -22.01
C LEU A 132 -8.30 15.93 -23.28
#